data_AF-A0A2M9D3C0-F1
#
_entry.id   AF-A0A2M9D3C0-F1
#
_cell.length_a   1.000
_cell.length_b   1.000
_cell.length_c   1.000
_cell.angle_alpha   90.00
_cell.angle_beta   90.00
_cell.angle_gamma   90.00
#
_symmetry.space_group_name_H-M   'P 1'
#
loop_
_entity.id
_entity.type
_entity.pdbx_description
1 polymer ?
#
loop_
_entity_poly.entity_id
_entity_poly.type
_entity_poly.pdbx_seq_one_letter_code
_entity_poly.pdbx_strand_id
1 'polypeptide(L)'
;MATPNETPVSELSYEEARDELISVVSELEQGSATLEQSLAFWERGEALAQRCEEWLVGARARLDAARTAGLGDDANSGDNQ
;
A
#
# COMPACT_ATOMS: atom_id res chain seq x y z
N MET A 1 -24.29 -12.10 -4.32
CA MET A 1 -22.99 -12.67 -3.91
C MET A 1 -21.95 -11.61 -4.23
N ALA A 2 -21.23 -11.11 -3.24
CA ALA A 2 -20.20 -10.09 -3.46
C ALA A 2 -18.96 -10.77 -4.08
N THR A 3 -18.64 -10.43 -5.31
CA THR A 3 -17.39 -10.81 -5.96
C THR A 3 -16.34 -9.73 -5.65
N PRO A 4 -15.08 -10.10 -5.39
CA PRO A 4 -14.02 -9.10 -5.23
C PRO A 4 -13.95 -8.18 -6.46
N ASN A 5 -13.63 -6.91 -6.23
CA ASN A 5 -13.60 -5.85 -7.25
C ASN A 5 -12.73 -6.26 -8.45
N GLU A 6 -13.25 -6.11 -9.66
CA GLU A 6 -12.58 -6.49 -10.91
C GLU A 6 -11.42 -5.54 -11.30
N THR A 7 -11.36 -4.37 -10.66
CA THR A 7 -10.29 -3.38 -10.95
C THR A 7 -8.93 -3.97 -10.58
N PRO A 8 -7.94 -3.94 -11.50
CA PRO A 8 -6.58 -4.41 -11.20
C PRO A 8 -5.99 -3.66 -10.01
N VAL A 9 -5.42 -4.40 -9.05
CA VAL A 9 -4.86 -3.82 -7.82
C VAL A 9 -3.76 -2.79 -8.11
N SER A 10 -3.03 -2.96 -9.21
CA SER A 10 -2.00 -2.06 -9.68
C SER A 10 -2.52 -0.65 -10.01
N GLU A 11 -3.79 -0.52 -10.36
CA GLU A 11 -4.42 0.75 -10.74
C GLU A 11 -4.98 1.50 -9.52
N LEU A 12 -5.08 0.84 -8.36
CA LEU A 12 -5.63 1.44 -7.15
C LEU A 12 -4.65 2.45 -6.54
N SER A 13 -5.22 3.55 -6.04
CA SER A 13 -4.56 4.42 -5.07
C SER A 13 -4.36 3.70 -3.73
N TYR A 14 -3.53 4.28 -2.86
CA TYR A 14 -3.30 3.72 -1.53
C TYR A 14 -4.59 3.63 -0.70
N GLU A 15 -5.43 4.67 -0.75
CA GLU A 15 -6.66 4.73 0.05
C GLU A 15 -7.69 3.71 -0.46
N GLU A 16 -7.86 3.61 -1.77
CA GLU A 16 -8.74 2.60 -2.37
C GLU A 16 -8.26 1.17 -2.06
N ALA A 17 -6.96 0.90 -2.19
CA ALA A 17 -6.40 -0.42 -1.88
C ALA A 17 -6.57 -0.77 -0.39
N ARG A 18 -6.37 0.19 0.51
CA ARG A 18 -6.55 0.01 1.95
C ARG A 18 -8.02 -0.27 2.29
N ASP A 19 -8.93 0.54 1.75
CA ASP A 19 -10.36 0.43 2.07
C ASP A 19 -10.94 -0.88 1.52
N GLU A 20 -10.50 -1.31 0.33
CA GLU A 20 -10.86 -2.62 -0.20
C GLU A 20 -10.26 -3.77 0.64
N LEU A 21 -9.02 -3.64 1.11
CA LEU A 21 -8.39 -4.64 1.99
C LEU A 21 -9.18 -4.83 3.28
N ILE A 22 -9.64 -3.73 3.89
CA ILE A 22 -10.49 -3.77 5.10
C ILE A 22 -11.79 -4.53 4.80
N SER A 23 -12.42 -4.27 3.66
CA SER A 23 -13.63 -4.98 3.24
C SER A 23 -13.37 -6.47 3.07
N VAL A 24 -12.28 -6.85 2.40
CA VAL A 24 -11.90 -8.26 2.18
C VAL A 24 -11.66 -9.00 3.50
N VAL A 25 -10.92 -8.37 4.43
CA VAL A 25 -10.68 -8.94 5.76
C VAL A 25 -12.00 -9.12 6.51
N SER A 26 -12.89 -8.13 6.45
CA SER A 26 -14.20 -8.22 7.10
C SER A 26 -15.05 -9.38 6.55
N GLU A 27 -15.04 -9.62 5.24
CA GLU A 27 -15.75 -10.77 4.64
C GLU A 27 -15.15 -12.12 5.08
N LEU A 28 -13.81 -12.20 5.18
CA LEU A 28 -13.14 -13.40 5.69
C LEU A 28 -13.48 -13.67 7.16
N GLU A 29 -13.51 -12.63 8.00
CA GLU A 29 -13.82 -12.73 9.43
C GLU A 29 -15.27 -13.11 9.72
N GLN A 30 -16.22 -12.75 8.83
CA GLN A 30 -17.62 -13.16 8.95
C GLN A 30 -17.79 -14.68 8.82
N GLY A 31 -16.87 -15.37 8.14
CA GLY A 31 -16.86 -16.83 8.03
C GLY A 31 -18.07 -17.44 7.31
N SER A 32 -18.81 -16.65 6.55
CA SER A 32 -20.03 -17.05 5.82
C SER A 32 -19.75 -17.46 4.36
N ALA A 33 -18.54 -17.24 3.87
CA ALA A 33 -18.09 -17.54 2.52
C ALA A 33 -17.79 -19.05 2.32
N THR A 34 -17.98 -19.56 1.10
CA THR A 34 -17.51 -20.92 0.75
C THR A 34 -15.98 -20.98 0.72
N LEU A 35 -15.41 -22.18 0.60
CA LEU A 35 -13.96 -22.37 0.49
C LEU A 35 -13.39 -21.61 -0.72
N GLU A 36 -14.02 -21.73 -1.89
CA GLU A 36 -13.59 -21.09 -3.12
C GLU A 36 -13.64 -19.56 -3.01
N GLN A 37 -14.69 -19.04 -2.35
CA GLN A 37 -14.82 -17.61 -2.10
C GLN A 37 -13.77 -17.13 -1.08
N SER A 38 -13.52 -17.91 -0.04
CA SER A 38 -12.50 -17.61 0.98
C SER A 38 -11.10 -17.55 0.37
N LEU A 39 -10.80 -18.45 -0.57
CA LEU A 39 -9.55 -18.43 -1.33
C LEU A 39 -9.45 -17.20 -2.22
N ALA A 40 -10.52 -16.85 -2.96
CA ALA A 40 -10.53 -15.66 -3.81
C ALA A 40 -10.36 -14.36 -3.00
N PHE A 41 -11.00 -14.27 -1.83
CA PHE A 41 -10.81 -13.15 -0.92
C PHE A 41 -9.39 -13.09 -0.36
N TRP A 42 -8.81 -14.23 0.03
CA TRP A 42 -7.44 -14.27 0.50
C TRP A 42 -6.44 -13.81 -0.57
N GLU A 43 -6.53 -14.34 -1.80
CA GLU A 43 -5.65 -13.94 -2.92
C GLU A 43 -5.77 -12.45 -3.24
N ARG A 44 -6.99 -11.91 -3.22
CA ARG A 44 -7.23 -10.48 -3.42
C ARG A 44 -6.65 -9.66 -2.27
N GLY A 45 -6.81 -10.11 -1.03
CA GLY A 45 -6.27 -9.48 0.17
C GLY A 45 -4.74 -9.40 0.15
N GLU A 46 -4.06 -10.48 -0.23
CA GLU A 46 -2.59 -10.51 -0.38
C GLU A 46 -2.13 -9.49 -1.43
N ALA A 47 -2.79 -9.43 -2.58
CA ALA A 47 -2.44 -8.48 -3.63
C ALA A 47 -2.65 -7.02 -3.17
N LEU A 48 -3.74 -6.73 -2.46
CA LEU A 48 -4.01 -5.41 -1.88
C LEU A 48 -2.99 -5.02 -0.81
N ALA A 49 -2.59 -5.96 0.05
CA ALA A 49 -1.57 -5.74 1.07
C ALA A 49 -0.21 -5.40 0.44
N GLN A 50 0.19 -6.16 -0.59
CA GLN A 50 1.42 -5.90 -1.34
C GLN A 50 1.40 -4.50 -1.98
N ARG A 51 0.28 -4.12 -2.60
CA ARG A 51 0.11 -2.77 -3.17
C ARG A 51 0.24 -1.67 -2.12
N CYS A 52 -0.36 -1.85 -0.94
CA CYS A 52 -0.23 -0.90 0.16
C CYS A 52 1.22 -0.76 0.61
N GLU A 53 1.94 -1.87 0.72
CA GLU A 53 3.36 -1.88 1.08
C GLU A 53 4.21 -1.11 0.06
N GLU A 54 4.03 -1.34 -1.23
CA GLU A 54 4.74 -0.63 -2.30
C GLU A 54 4.59 0.90 -2.18
N TRP A 55 3.36 1.36 -1.90
CA TRP A 55 3.09 2.78 -1.67
C TRP A 55 3.85 3.32 -0.46
N LEU A 56 3.84 2.60 0.66
CA LEU A 56 4.49 3.03 1.90
C LEU A 56 6.01 3.03 1.78
N VAL A 57 6.60 2.01 1.15
CA VAL A 57 8.03 1.92 0.86
C VAL A 57 8.45 3.05 -0.08
N GLY A 58 7.69 3.29 -1.15
CA GLY A 58 7.94 4.39 -2.08
C GLY A 58 7.86 5.76 -1.41
N ALA A 59 6.87 5.97 -0.53
CA ALA A 59 6.75 7.20 0.25
C ALA A 59 7.94 7.41 1.20
N ARG A 60 8.37 6.36 1.91
CA ARG A 60 9.55 6.39 2.77
C ARG A 60 10.80 6.78 1.99
N ALA A 61 11.06 6.14 0.86
CA ALA A 61 12.23 6.41 0.02
C ALA A 61 12.27 7.88 -0.44
N ARG A 62 11.12 8.46 -0.82
CA ARG A 62 11.01 9.88 -1.20
C ARG A 62 11.36 10.82 -0.04
N LEU A 63 10.90 10.51 1.18
CA LEU A 63 11.21 11.30 2.37
C LEU A 63 12.69 11.23 2.72
N ASP A 64 13.30 10.05 2.64
CA ASP A 64 14.73 9.86 2.93
C ASP A 64 15.61 10.57 1.90
N ALA A 65 15.23 10.56 0.62
CA ALA A 65 15.89 11.32 -0.43
C ALA A 65 15.79 12.83 -0.19
N ALA A 66 14.61 13.34 0.16
CA ALA A 66 14.42 14.76 0.48
C ALA A 66 15.25 15.21 1.69
N ARG A 67 15.36 14.36 2.73
CA ARG A 67 16.20 14.64 3.91
C ARG A 67 17.68 14.71 3.55
N THR A 68 18.17 13.75 2.75
CA THR A 68 19.57 13.74 2.30
C THR A 68 19.89 14.96 1.44
N ALA A 69 18.98 15.35 0.54
CA ALA A 69 19.15 16.53 -0.30
C ALA A 69 19.22 17.83 0.51
N GLY A 70 18.40 17.98 1.57
CA GLY A 70 18.43 19.16 2.45
C GLY A 70 19.72 19.27 3.27
N LEU A 71 20.26 18.14 3.75
CA LEU A 71 21.53 18.11 4.50
C LEU A 71 22.77 18.43 3.66
N GLY A 72 22.68 18.30 2.32
CA GLY A 72 23.77 18.62 1.40
C GLY A 72 23.94 20.11 1.11
N ASP A 73 22.94 20.95 1.42
CA ASP A 73 22.97 22.40 1.17
C ASP A 73 23.65 23.16 2.33
N ASP A 74 23.45 22.72 3.58
CA ASP A 74 24.04 23.35 4.77
C ASP A 74 25.56 23.13 4.90
N ALA A 75 26.11 22.06 4.31
CA ALA A 75 27.53 21.72 4.41
C ALA A 75 28.46 22.58 3.52
N ASN A 76 27.91 23.38 2.60
CA ASN A 76 28.69 24.21 1.67
C ASN A 76 28.77 25.70 2.10
N SER A 77 28.18 26.09 3.24
CA SER A 77 28.17 27.49 3.68
C SER A 77 29.30 27.90 4.64
N GLY A 78 30.26 27.02 4.92
CA GLY A 78 31.25 27.22 5.97
C GLY A 78 32.70 27.18 5.51
N ASP A 79 33.11 28.05 4.56
CA ASP A 79 34.52 28.42 4.37
C ASP A 79 34.64 29.63 3.43
N ASN A 80 34.68 30.85 3.99
CA ASN A 80 35.44 31.98 3.44
C ASN A 80 35.52 33.14 4.45
N GLN A 81 36.43 33.08 5.41
CA GLN A 81 37.06 34.30 5.96
C GLN A 81 38.48 34.04 6.47
#